data_AF-A0A7S0PT00-F1
#
_entry.id   AF-A0A7S0PT00-F1
#
_cell.length_a   1.000
_cell.length_b   1.000
_cell.length_c   1.000
_cell.angle_alpha   90.00
_cell.angle_beta   90.00
_cell.angle_gamma   90.00
#
_symmetry.space_group_name_H-M   'P 1'
#
loop_
_entity.id
_entity.type
_entity.pdbx_description
1 polymer ?
#
loop_
_entity_poly.entity_id
_entity_poly.type
_entity_poly.pdbx_seq_one_letter_code
_entity_poly.pdbx_strand_id
1 'polypeptide(L)'
;TAIGALICAGLMFFAGWWHYHKAAPKLEWFQNVESMMNHHLAGLLGLGSLSWAGHQIHIALPINTLLDAGVDPKEIPLPHEFMLNRALMAELYPSFAKGLTPFFTFNWTEYSDFLTFRGGLNPVTGGLWLSDTAHHHLAIGVLFIIAGHQYRTNWGIGHSMKEILEAHKGPFTGEGHKGLYEILTTSWHAQLGINLALFGSLSIIVAHHMYAMPPYPYLATDYGTQLSLFTHHMWIGGFCICGAAAHAAIFMVRDYDPATNYNNVLDRVLRHRDAIISHLNWVCIFLGFHSFGLYIHNDTMSALGRPQDMFSDTAIQLQPIFAQFVQNTHALAPELTAPTAAASTSASWGGDIVAVGGKIAMMPISLGTSDFMVHHIHAFTIHVTVLILLKGVLFARSSRLIPDKANLGFRFPCDGPGRGGTCQVSAWDHVFLGLFWMYNSISIVIFHFSWKMQSDVWGSVTGNGVSHITGGNFAQSANTINGWLRDFLWAQSSQVIQSYGSALSAYGLIFLGAHFIWAFSLMFLFSGRGYWQELIESIVWAHNKLKVAPAIQPRALSITQGRAVGVAHYLLGGIATTWSFFLARIIAVG
;
A
#
# COMPACT_ATOMS: atom_id res chain seq x y z
N THR A 1 22.59 -10.52 15.24
CA THR A 1 21.92 -9.63 14.25
C THR A 1 21.97 -8.16 14.64
N ALA A 2 21.46 -7.75 15.82
CA ALA A 2 21.38 -6.31 16.19
C ALA A 2 22.71 -5.53 16.14
N ILE A 3 23.80 -6.09 16.69
CA ILE A 3 25.13 -5.47 16.63
C ILE A 3 25.60 -5.31 15.17
N GLY A 4 25.40 -6.34 14.34
CA GLY A 4 25.72 -6.27 12.91
C GLY A 4 24.93 -5.17 12.19
N ALA A 5 23.63 -5.05 12.47
CA ALA A 5 22.81 -3.98 11.91
C ALA A 5 23.29 -2.58 12.35
N LEU A 6 23.71 -2.41 13.61
CA LEU A 6 24.27 -1.16 14.11
C LEU A 6 25.60 -0.80 13.43
N ILE A 7 26.48 -1.79 13.23
CA ILE A 7 27.73 -1.60 12.47
C ILE A 7 27.42 -1.19 11.03
N CYS A 8 26.49 -1.89 10.37
CA CYS A 8 26.04 -1.52 9.02
C CYS A 8 25.48 -0.10 8.97
N ALA A 9 24.69 0.33 9.96
CA ALA A 9 24.20 1.71 10.04
C ALA A 9 25.35 2.72 10.13
N GLY A 10 26.36 2.45 10.96
CA GLY A 10 27.58 3.26 11.02
C GLY A 10 28.32 3.33 9.67
N LEU A 11 28.44 2.20 8.97
CA LEU A 11 29.03 2.15 7.63
C LEU A 11 28.22 2.94 6.60
N MET A 12 26.88 2.91 6.67
CA MET A 12 26.03 3.70 5.77
C MET A 12 26.20 5.21 6.00
N PHE A 13 26.30 5.66 7.25
CA PHE A 13 26.59 7.07 7.55
C PHE A 13 27.98 7.49 7.07
N PHE A 14 28.98 6.64 7.27
CA PHE A 14 30.33 6.88 6.75
C PHE A 14 30.34 6.97 5.22
N ALA A 15 29.66 6.04 4.53
CA ALA A 15 29.54 6.07 3.08
C ALA A 15 28.85 7.35 2.58
N GLY A 16 27.79 7.80 3.25
CA GLY A 16 27.11 9.07 2.95
C GLY A 16 28.03 10.29 3.12
N TRP A 17 28.77 10.35 4.23
CA TRP A 17 29.78 11.40 4.44
C TRP A 17 30.88 11.36 3.38
N TRP A 18 31.40 10.16 3.09
CA TRP A 18 32.48 9.96 2.13
C TRP A 18 32.08 10.39 0.72
N HIS A 19 30.92 9.93 0.23
CA HIS A 19 30.41 10.25 -1.10
C HIS A 19 29.83 11.67 -1.23
N TYR A 20 29.81 12.45 -0.16
CA TYR A 20 29.49 13.87 -0.22
C TYR A 20 30.72 14.77 -0.07
N HIS A 21 31.62 14.46 0.87
CA HIS A 21 32.75 15.33 1.22
C HIS A 21 34.10 14.91 0.65
N LYS A 22 34.30 13.62 0.31
CA LYS A 22 35.61 13.09 -0.11
C LYS A 22 35.61 12.63 -1.56
N ALA A 23 34.61 11.86 -1.96
CA ALA A 23 34.49 11.27 -3.28
C ALA A 23 33.09 11.51 -3.86
N ALA A 24 32.75 12.80 -4.05
CA ALA A 24 31.50 13.21 -4.67
C ALA A 24 31.43 12.76 -6.15
N PRO A 25 30.49 11.89 -6.52
CA PRO A 25 30.35 11.45 -7.91
C PRO A 25 29.95 12.62 -8.82
N LYS A 26 30.37 12.55 -10.10
CA LYS A 26 29.97 13.52 -11.13
C LYS A 26 28.59 13.19 -11.68
N LEU A 27 27.92 14.18 -12.29
CA LEU A 27 26.56 14.04 -12.85
C LEU A 27 26.44 12.89 -13.86
N GLU A 28 27.44 12.71 -14.72
CA GLU A 28 27.49 11.61 -15.71
C GLU A 28 27.31 10.23 -15.06
N TRP A 29 27.85 10.03 -13.85
CA TRP A 29 27.67 8.77 -13.12
C TRP A 29 26.21 8.56 -12.69
N PHE A 30 25.54 9.62 -12.21
CA PHE A 30 24.11 9.55 -11.84
C PHE A 30 23.20 9.37 -13.05
N GLN A 31 23.59 9.89 -14.21
CA GLN A 31 22.83 9.79 -15.46
C GLN A 31 23.08 8.49 -16.23
N ASN A 32 23.98 7.62 -15.75
CA ASN A 32 24.24 6.31 -16.35
C ASN A 32 23.14 5.30 -15.97
N VAL A 33 21.94 5.51 -16.53
CA VAL A 33 20.72 4.78 -16.17
C VAL A 33 20.74 3.33 -16.64
N GLU A 34 21.39 3.01 -17.76
CA GLU A 34 21.58 1.63 -18.20
C GLU A 34 22.42 0.83 -17.19
N SER A 35 23.54 1.39 -16.73
CA SER A 35 24.36 0.75 -15.70
C SER A 35 23.58 0.60 -14.40
N MET A 36 22.92 1.66 -13.94
CA MET A 36 22.12 1.63 -12.70
C MET A 36 21.04 0.55 -12.77
N MET A 37 20.29 0.45 -13.88
CA MET A 37 19.24 -0.56 -14.04
C MET A 37 19.79 -1.98 -14.10
N ASN A 38 20.89 -2.21 -14.82
CA ASN A 38 21.55 -3.53 -14.84
C ASN A 38 22.00 -3.95 -13.43
N HIS A 39 22.65 -3.06 -12.68
CA HIS A 39 23.14 -3.35 -11.33
C HIS A 39 22.00 -3.53 -10.32
N HIS A 40 20.92 -2.75 -10.42
CA HIS A 40 19.77 -2.92 -9.52
C HIS A 40 18.99 -4.20 -9.82
N LEU A 41 18.74 -4.51 -11.09
CA LEU A 41 18.05 -5.74 -11.48
C LEU A 41 18.89 -6.97 -11.17
N ALA A 42 20.08 -7.12 -11.77
CA ALA A 42 20.87 -8.33 -11.58
C ALA A 42 21.57 -8.39 -10.22
N GLY A 43 22.16 -7.29 -9.78
CA GLY A 43 22.93 -7.23 -8.55
C GLY A 43 22.03 -7.18 -7.32
N LEU A 44 21.30 -6.08 -7.13
CA LEU A 44 20.53 -5.87 -5.90
C LEU A 44 19.35 -6.86 -5.77
N LEU A 45 18.50 -6.98 -6.79
CA LEU A 45 17.33 -7.86 -6.74
C LEU A 45 17.70 -9.32 -7.02
N GLY A 46 18.47 -9.57 -8.08
CA GLY A 46 18.87 -10.90 -8.52
C GLY A 46 19.73 -11.63 -7.49
N LEU A 47 20.91 -11.09 -7.14
CA LEU A 47 21.79 -11.70 -6.14
C LEU A 47 21.17 -11.68 -4.74
N GLY A 48 20.38 -10.65 -4.41
CA GLY A 48 19.64 -10.59 -3.16
C GLY A 48 18.67 -11.77 -3.01
N SER A 49 17.83 -12.01 -4.02
CA SER A 49 16.88 -13.13 -4.02
C SER A 49 17.58 -14.49 -4.07
N LEU A 50 18.64 -14.64 -4.86
CA LEU A 50 19.43 -15.88 -4.93
C LEU A 50 20.11 -16.20 -3.59
N SER A 51 20.68 -15.18 -2.93
CA SER A 51 21.29 -15.34 -1.60
C SER A 51 20.25 -15.71 -0.54
N TRP A 52 19.06 -15.11 -0.63
CA TRP A 52 17.95 -15.44 0.25
C TRP A 52 17.42 -16.87 0.02
N ALA A 53 17.32 -17.32 -1.23
CA ALA A 53 17.01 -18.72 -1.54
C ALA A 53 18.06 -19.66 -0.94
N GLY A 54 19.35 -19.36 -1.08
CA GLY A 54 20.42 -20.13 -0.44
C GLY A 54 20.28 -20.19 1.09
N HIS A 55 19.98 -19.06 1.73
CA HIS A 55 19.69 -19.02 3.17
C HIS A 55 18.46 -19.88 3.53
N GLN A 56 17.38 -19.78 2.76
CA GLN A 56 16.19 -20.58 3.00
C GLN A 56 16.47 -22.07 2.87
N ILE A 57 17.16 -22.50 1.81
CA ILE A 57 17.47 -23.91 1.54
C ILE A 57 18.36 -24.51 2.63
N HIS A 58 19.42 -23.80 3.03
CA HIS A 58 20.46 -24.37 3.89
C HIS A 58 20.26 -24.12 5.38
N ILE A 59 19.42 -23.16 5.77
CA ILE A 59 19.20 -22.79 7.17
C ILE A 59 17.72 -22.83 7.54
N ALA A 60 16.87 -22.07 6.85
CA ALA A 60 15.48 -21.93 7.28
C ALA A 60 14.69 -23.24 7.14
N LEU A 61 14.83 -23.93 6.00
CA LEU A 61 14.16 -25.19 5.72
C LEU A 61 14.43 -26.28 6.75
N PRO A 62 15.67 -26.73 6.99
CA PRO A 62 15.93 -27.83 7.93
C PRO A 62 15.45 -27.51 9.35
N ILE A 63 15.64 -26.27 9.81
CA ILE A 63 15.19 -25.84 11.14
C ILE A 63 13.67 -25.85 11.24
N ASN A 64 12.96 -25.30 10.26
CA ASN A 64 11.49 -25.29 10.28
C ASN A 64 10.90 -26.69 10.13
N THR A 65 11.51 -27.59 9.37
CA THR A 65 11.08 -28.99 9.31
C THR A 65 11.11 -29.65 10.69
N LEU A 66 12.16 -29.41 11.48
CA LEU A 66 12.26 -29.95 12.83
C LEU A 66 11.31 -29.26 13.82
N LEU A 67 11.14 -27.94 13.71
CA LEU A 67 10.17 -27.19 14.52
C LEU A 67 8.73 -27.67 14.26
N ASP A 68 8.36 -27.85 12.99
CA ASP A 68 7.05 -28.35 12.58
C ASP A 68 6.83 -29.82 13.01
N ALA A 69 7.92 -30.58 13.18
CA ALA A 69 7.90 -31.94 13.74
C ALA A 69 7.84 -31.97 15.28
N GLY A 70 7.82 -30.81 15.96
CA GLY A 70 7.71 -30.71 17.41
C GLY A 70 9.02 -30.91 18.17
N VAL A 71 10.17 -30.80 17.49
CA VAL A 71 11.48 -30.85 18.14
C VAL A 71 11.71 -29.58 18.95
N ASP A 72 12.13 -29.72 20.21
CA ASP A 72 12.43 -28.57 21.06
C ASP A 72 13.57 -27.74 20.45
N PRO A 73 13.46 -26.40 20.40
CA PRO A 73 14.49 -25.55 19.79
C PRO A 73 15.91 -25.76 20.34
N LYS A 74 16.07 -26.27 21.57
CA LYS A 74 17.38 -26.55 22.17
C LYS A 74 18.02 -27.83 21.65
N GLU A 75 17.22 -28.75 21.14
CA GLU A 75 17.67 -30.03 20.56
C GLU A 75 17.92 -29.92 19.05
N ILE A 76 17.47 -28.83 18.42
CA ILE A 76 17.73 -28.56 17.00
C ILE A 76 19.22 -28.23 16.81
N PRO A 77 19.93 -28.93 15.90
CA PRO A 77 21.31 -28.60 15.54
C PRO A 77 21.45 -27.12 15.17
N LEU A 78 22.56 -26.50 15.55
CA LEU A 78 22.79 -25.09 15.21
C LEU A 78 22.90 -24.92 13.68
N PRO A 79 22.54 -23.75 13.11
CA PRO A 79 22.53 -23.54 11.66
C PRO A 79 23.83 -23.92 10.93
N HIS A 80 24.98 -23.74 11.59
CA HIS A 80 26.28 -24.07 11.01
C HIS A 80 26.54 -25.59 10.94
N GLU A 81 25.90 -26.38 11.79
CA GLU A 81 26.01 -27.84 11.78
C GLU A 81 25.33 -28.44 10.55
N PHE A 82 24.17 -27.91 10.15
CA PHE A 82 23.51 -28.27 8.89
C PHE A 82 24.36 -27.94 7.65
N MET A 83 25.12 -26.83 7.69
CA MET A 83 26.00 -26.45 6.58
C MET A 83 27.25 -27.34 6.49
N LEU A 84 27.83 -27.74 7.63
CA LEU A 84 29.07 -28.50 7.68
C LEU A 84 28.83 -30.01 7.53
N ASN A 85 27.72 -30.53 8.06
CA ASN A 85 27.40 -31.94 8.04
C ASN A 85 26.29 -32.26 7.03
N ARG A 86 26.71 -32.66 5.84
CA ARG A 86 25.81 -33.10 4.76
C ARG A 86 24.90 -34.26 5.14
N ALA A 87 25.30 -35.12 6.09
CA ALA A 87 24.46 -36.23 6.53
C ALA A 87 23.18 -35.73 7.21
N LEU A 88 23.26 -34.69 8.05
CA LEU A 88 22.09 -34.08 8.70
C LEU A 88 21.09 -33.54 7.68
N MET A 89 21.59 -32.90 6.60
CA MET A 89 20.72 -32.43 5.52
C MET A 89 20.11 -33.60 4.73
N ALA A 90 20.89 -34.65 4.46
CA ALA A 90 20.43 -35.82 3.72
C ALA A 90 19.37 -36.66 4.48
N GLU A 91 19.35 -36.59 5.81
CA GLU A 91 18.30 -37.22 6.63
C GLU A 91 16.94 -36.54 6.44
N LEU A 92 16.92 -35.21 6.31
CA LEU A 92 15.69 -34.42 6.09
C LEU A 92 15.30 -34.37 4.60
N TYR A 93 16.31 -34.26 3.73
CA TYR A 93 16.17 -34.04 2.29
C TYR A 93 17.12 -35.01 1.55
N PRO A 94 16.67 -36.24 1.21
CA PRO A 94 17.51 -37.28 0.63
C PRO A 94 18.28 -36.87 -0.63
N SER A 95 17.79 -35.89 -1.40
CA SER A 95 18.47 -35.40 -2.60
C SER A 95 19.83 -34.76 -2.29
N PHE A 96 20.06 -34.27 -1.07
CA PHE A 96 21.36 -33.74 -0.66
C PHE A 96 22.47 -34.79 -0.76
N ALA A 97 22.18 -36.09 -0.67
CA ALA A 97 23.16 -37.17 -0.89
C ALA A 97 23.65 -37.27 -2.35
N LYS A 98 22.90 -36.72 -3.33
CA LYS A 98 23.28 -36.67 -4.75
C LYS A 98 24.22 -35.50 -5.07
N GLY A 99 24.17 -34.43 -4.28
CA GLY A 99 25.10 -33.30 -4.37
C GLY A 99 24.75 -32.35 -5.51
N LEU A 100 25.75 -31.68 -6.08
CA LEU A 100 25.54 -30.66 -7.11
C LEU A 100 25.55 -31.22 -8.55
N THR A 101 25.83 -32.51 -8.74
CA THR A 101 25.84 -33.12 -10.08
C THR A 101 24.52 -32.93 -10.83
N PRO A 102 23.33 -33.12 -10.22
CA PRO A 102 22.06 -32.88 -10.90
C PRO A 102 21.87 -31.43 -11.38
N PHE A 103 22.40 -30.45 -10.65
CA PHE A 103 22.35 -29.04 -11.05
C PHE A 103 23.11 -28.78 -12.35
N PHE A 104 24.38 -29.20 -12.43
CA PHE A 104 25.25 -28.97 -13.59
C PHE A 104 24.92 -29.85 -14.81
N THR A 105 24.15 -30.92 -14.61
CA THR A 105 23.69 -31.82 -15.68
C THR A 105 22.24 -31.54 -16.11
N PHE A 106 21.60 -30.52 -15.55
CA PHE A 106 20.20 -30.16 -15.79
C PHE A 106 19.17 -31.24 -15.44
N ASN A 107 19.52 -32.21 -14.58
CA ASN A 107 18.58 -33.18 -14.03
C ASN A 107 17.91 -32.64 -12.76
N TRP A 108 17.20 -31.52 -12.88
CA TRP A 108 16.70 -30.74 -11.73
C TRP A 108 15.54 -31.36 -10.97
N THR A 109 14.86 -32.36 -11.54
CA THR A 109 13.77 -33.09 -10.86
C THR A 109 14.23 -33.76 -9.57
N GLU A 110 15.54 -33.97 -9.40
CA GLU A 110 16.12 -34.55 -8.21
C GLU A 110 16.02 -33.66 -6.96
N TYR A 111 15.76 -32.36 -7.10
CA TYR A 111 15.67 -31.41 -5.98
C TYR A 111 14.24 -31.16 -5.48
N SER A 112 13.29 -32.03 -5.84
CA SER A 112 11.86 -31.85 -5.53
C SER A 112 11.48 -32.00 -4.05
N ASP A 113 12.42 -32.39 -3.18
CA ASP A 113 12.22 -32.52 -1.73
C ASP A 113 12.35 -31.19 -0.98
N PHE A 114 13.16 -30.25 -1.48
CA PHE A 114 13.31 -28.90 -0.90
C PHE A 114 12.94 -27.74 -1.84
N LEU A 115 12.84 -27.96 -3.15
CA LEU A 115 12.28 -27.01 -4.12
C LEU A 115 10.93 -27.54 -4.62
N THR A 116 9.87 -27.20 -3.89
CA THR A 116 8.53 -27.72 -4.18
C THR A 116 7.68 -26.73 -4.98
N PHE A 117 6.51 -27.19 -5.42
CA PHE A 117 5.46 -26.36 -6.00
C PHE A 117 4.09 -26.83 -5.48
N ARG A 118 3.97 -26.94 -4.15
CA ARG A 118 2.75 -27.48 -3.50
C ARG A 118 1.58 -26.52 -3.70
N GLY A 119 1.80 -25.24 -3.48
CA GLY A 119 0.73 -24.25 -3.41
C GLY A 119 -0.06 -24.35 -2.11
N GLY A 120 -0.82 -23.31 -1.79
CA GLY A 120 -1.60 -23.22 -0.56
C GLY A 120 -0.76 -23.00 0.71
N LEU A 121 -1.26 -23.51 1.84
CA LEU A 121 -0.71 -23.29 3.17
C LEU A 121 -0.27 -24.61 3.81
N ASN A 122 0.80 -24.56 4.60
CA ASN A 122 1.23 -25.63 5.48
C ASN A 122 0.17 -25.81 6.59
N PRO A 123 -0.50 -26.97 6.70
CA PRO A 123 -1.57 -27.19 7.69
C PRO A 123 -1.11 -27.12 9.15
N VAL A 124 0.19 -27.32 9.42
CA VAL A 124 0.75 -27.24 10.78
C VAL A 124 0.88 -25.79 11.23
N THR A 125 1.37 -24.93 10.35
CA THR A 125 1.73 -23.55 10.70
C THR A 125 0.72 -22.51 10.23
N GLY A 126 -0.11 -22.83 9.25
CA GLY A 126 -1.02 -21.91 8.58
C GLY A 126 -0.33 -20.88 7.68
N GLY A 127 1.00 -20.99 7.50
CA GLY A 127 1.78 -20.14 6.60
C GLY A 127 2.07 -20.83 5.25
N LEU A 128 2.66 -20.10 4.30
CA LEU A 128 3.14 -20.67 3.04
C LEU A 128 4.19 -21.77 3.28
N TRP A 129 4.25 -22.74 2.37
CA TRP A 129 5.32 -23.74 2.35
C TRP A 129 6.67 -23.06 2.13
N LEU A 130 7.60 -23.19 3.09
CA LEU A 130 8.92 -22.55 2.96
C LEU A 130 9.70 -23.08 1.76
N SER A 131 9.50 -24.33 1.36
CA SER A 131 10.13 -24.93 0.17
C SER A 131 9.60 -24.31 -1.13
N ASP A 132 8.32 -23.92 -1.16
CA ASP A 132 7.75 -23.13 -2.27
C ASP A 132 8.34 -21.71 -2.27
N THR A 133 8.54 -21.09 -1.10
CA THR A 133 9.18 -19.76 -1.03
C THR A 133 10.65 -19.78 -1.48
N ALA A 134 11.39 -20.84 -1.15
CA ALA A 134 12.77 -21.04 -1.60
C ALA A 134 12.83 -21.19 -3.12
N HIS A 135 11.92 -21.98 -3.69
CA HIS A 135 11.79 -22.14 -5.13
C HIS A 135 11.36 -20.82 -5.81
N HIS A 136 10.42 -20.08 -5.22
CA HIS A 136 10.06 -18.75 -5.67
C HIS A 136 11.27 -17.80 -5.71
N HIS A 137 12.04 -17.70 -4.62
CA HIS A 137 13.21 -16.83 -4.57
C HIS A 137 14.31 -17.23 -5.54
N LEU A 138 14.51 -18.53 -5.78
CA LEU A 138 15.42 -19.03 -6.81
C LEU A 138 14.97 -18.57 -8.20
N ALA A 139 13.69 -18.77 -8.54
CA ALA A 139 13.13 -18.35 -9.82
C ALA A 139 13.20 -16.84 -10.02
N ILE A 140 12.89 -16.05 -8.99
CA ILE A 140 13.01 -14.59 -8.99
C ILE A 140 14.47 -14.15 -9.14
N GLY A 141 15.40 -14.82 -8.48
CA GLY A 141 16.83 -14.55 -8.61
C GLY A 141 17.31 -14.72 -10.05
N VAL A 142 16.96 -15.85 -10.68
CA VAL A 142 17.28 -16.12 -12.10
C VAL A 142 16.64 -15.07 -13.01
N LEU A 143 15.35 -14.77 -12.82
CA LEU A 143 14.61 -13.80 -13.63
C LEU A 143 15.30 -12.42 -13.60
N PHE A 144 15.62 -11.92 -12.41
CA PHE A 144 16.21 -10.59 -12.26
C PHE A 144 17.68 -10.52 -12.71
N ILE A 145 18.45 -11.60 -12.54
CA ILE A 145 19.79 -11.70 -13.11
C ILE A 145 19.72 -11.58 -14.63
N ILE A 146 18.84 -12.34 -15.29
CA ILE A 146 18.69 -12.28 -16.74
C ILE A 146 18.19 -10.89 -17.19
N ALA A 147 17.17 -10.35 -16.51
CA ALA A 147 16.62 -9.02 -16.82
C ALA A 147 17.67 -7.90 -16.72
N GLY A 148 18.59 -7.98 -15.77
CA GLY A 148 19.68 -7.01 -15.61
C GLY A 148 20.80 -7.11 -16.66
N HIS A 149 20.67 -7.93 -17.69
CA HIS A 149 21.59 -7.98 -18.84
C HIS A 149 20.96 -7.43 -20.14
N GLN A 150 19.77 -6.82 -20.05
CA GLN A 150 19.07 -6.29 -21.23
C GLN A 150 19.68 -4.98 -21.75
N TYR A 151 20.22 -4.12 -20.88
CA TYR A 151 20.62 -2.76 -21.26
C TYR A 151 22.09 -2.67 -21.68
N ARG A 152 22.35 -1.91 -22.75
CA ARG A 152 23.67 -1.75 -23.36
C ARG A 152 24.62 -1.02 -22.42
N THR A 153 25.83 -1.54 -22.27
CA THR A 153 26.91 -0.90 -21.51
C THR A 153 28.18 -0.82 -22.38
N ASN A 154 29.37 -0.92 -21.79
CA ASN A 154 30.65 -0.65 -22.48
C ASN A 154 31.01 -1.68 -23.56
N TRP A 155 30.36 -2.85 -23.60
CA TRP A 155 30.69 -3.95 -24.51
C TRP A 155 29.81 -4.01 -25.77
N GLY A 156 29.02 -2.97 -26.05
CA GLY A 156 28.25 -2.85 -27.29
C GLY A 156 27.02 -3.76 -27.42
N ILE A 157 26.85 -4.76 -26.53
CA ILE A 157 25.71 -5.69 -26.52
C ILE A 157 24.61 -5.15 -25.60
N GLY A 158 23.35 -5.26 -26.02
CA GLY A 158 22.15 -4.83 -25.29
C GLY A 158 21.43 -3.65 -25.93
N HIS A 159 20.39 -3.15 -25.26
CA HIS A 159 19.55 -2.05 -25.72
C HIS A 159 19.86 -0.72 -25.03
N SER A 160 19.83 0.40 -25.78
CA SER A 160 19.74 1.73 -25.16
C SER A 160 18.27 2.06 -24.82
N MET A 161 18.02 2.60 -23.63
CA MET A 161 16.66 2.99 -23.24
C MET A 161 16.09 4.09 -24.13
N LYS A 162 16.94 5.02 -24.57
CA LYS A 162 16.56 6.09 -25.49
C LYS A 162 16.11 5.55 -26.84
N GLU A 163 16.88 4.63 -27.43
CA GLU A 163 16.54 3.97 -28.69
C GLU A 163 15.19 3.23 -28.58
N ILE A 164 14.96 2.51 -27.47
CA ILE A 164 13.69 1.83 -27.21
C ILE A 164 12.55 2.86 -27.19
N LEU A 165 12.66 3.93 -26.41
CA LEU A 165 11.60 4.93 -26.25
C LEU A 165 11.25 5.58 -27.59
N GLU A 166 12.25 6.04 -28.34
CA GLU A 166 12.03 6.73 -29.63
C GLU A 166 11.47 5.80 -30.73
N ALA A 167 11.75 4.49 -30.65
CA ALA A 167 11.16 3.51 -31.57
C ALA A 167 9.64 3.33 -31.35
N HIS A 168 9.15 3.57 -30.13
CA HIS A 168 7.72 3.38 -29.80
C HIS A 168 6.91 4.65 -30.08
N LYS A 169 6.45 4.76 -31.32
CA LYS A 169 5.55 5.82 -31.81
C LYS A 169 4.42 5.24 -32.65
N GLY A 170 3.24 5.85 -32.59
CA GLY A 170 2.04 5.37 -33.29
C GLY A 170 1.24 6.52 -33.91
N PRO A 171 0.25 6.20 -34.76
CA PRO A 171 -0.49 7.20 -35.52
C PRO A 171 -1.27 8.19 -34.65
N PHE A 172 -1.65 7.81 -33.42
CA PHE A 172 -2.45 8.64 -32.51
C PHE A 172 -1.61 9.47 -31.53
N THR A 173 -0.34 9.10 -31.32
CA THR A 173 0.50 9.60 -30.22
C THR A 173 1.60 10.58 -30.67
N GLY A 174 1.59 11.02 -31.94
CA GLY A 174 2.53 12.01 -32.44
C GLY A 174 3.97 11.51 -32.38
N GLU A 175 4.85 12.25 -31.70
CA GLU A 175 6.27 11.91 -31.53
C GLU A 175 6.51 10.77 -30.51
N GLY A 176 5.46 10.13 -30.00
CA GLY A 176 5.57 8.99 -29.08
C GLY A 176 6.28 9.37 -27.78
N HIS A 177 7.27 8.56 -27.38
CA HIS A 177 7.98 8.70 -26.10
C HIS A 177 9.26 9.57 -26.17
N LYS A 178 9.46 10.30 -27.27
CA LYS A 178 10.58 11.24 -27.43
C LYS A 178 10.61 12.27 -26.29
N GLY A 179 11.78 12.54 -25.73
CA GLY A 179 11.95 13.48 -24.61
C GLY A 179 11.79 12.86 -23.22
N LEU A 180 11.22 11.65 -23.09
CA LEU A 180 11.05 11.00 -21.78
C LEU A 180 12.38 10.53 -21.17
N TYR A 181 13.34 10.09 -22.00
CA TYR A 181 14.68 9.73 -21.53
C TYR A 181 15.38 10.95 -20.92
N GLU A 182 15.30 12.10 -21.59
CA GLU A 182 15.85 13.36 -21.11
C GLU A 182 15.18 13.80 -19.80
N ILE A 183 13.85 13.70 -19.70
CA ILE A 183 13.13 14.04 -18.46
C ILE A 183 13.65 13.20 -17.28
N LEU A 184 13.72 11.88 -17.44
CA LEU A 184 14.07 10.97 -16.34
C LEU A 184 15.55 11.02 -15.96
N THR A 185 16.42 11.47 -16.88
CA THR A 185 17.86 11.66 -16.60
C THR A 185 18.19 13.06 -16.06
N THR A 186 17.30 14.03 -16.20
CA THR A 186 17.54 15.43 -15.77
C THR A 186 16.73 15.85 -14.55
N SER A 187 15.51 15.33 -14.38
CA SER A 187 14.64 15.68 -13.25
C SER A 187 14.55 14.54 -12.22
N TRP A 188 15.11 14.80 -11.04
CA TRP A 188 14.91 13.94 -9.87
C TRP A 188 13.45 13.90 -9.41
N HIS A 189 12.67 14.95 -9.63
CA HIS A 189 11.25 14.99 -9.27
C HIS A 189 10.40 14.10 -10.18
N ALA A 190 10.74 14.02 -11.47
CA ALA A 190 10.11 13.06 -12.39
C ALA A 190 10.36 11.62 -11.94
N GLN A 191 11.63 11.29 -11.63
CA GLN A 191 11.99 9.95 -11.16
C GLN A 191 11.34 9.62 -9.81
N LEU A 192 11.39 10.53 -8.84
CA LEU A 192 10.77 10.34 -7.54
C LEU A 192 9.25 10.19 -7.64
N GLY A 193 8.60 10.94 -8.53
CA GLY A 193 7.17 10.82 -8.81
C GLY A 193 6.80 9.41 -9.28
N ILE A 194 7.52 8.86 -10.26
CA ILE A 194 7.27 7.49 -10.76
C ILE A 194 7.58 6.45 -9.68
N ASN A 195 8.72 6.58 -9.00
CA ASN A 195 9.13 5.62 -7.98
C ASN A 195 8.12 5.55 -6.83
N LEU A 196 7.60 6.69 -6.35
CA LEU A 196 6.59 6.73 -5.30
C LEU A 196 5.23 6.17 -5.77
N ALA A 197 4.86 6.36 -7.04
CA ALA A 197 3.63 5.79 -7.59
C ALA A 197 3.71 4.25 -7.57
N LEU A 198 4.79 3.69 -8.10
CA LEU A 198 5.01 2.24 -8.16
C LEU A 198 5.21 1.64 -6.77
N PHE A 199 6.00 2.28 -5.91
CA PHE A 199 6.24 1.81 -4.55
C PHE A 199 4.97 1.85 -3.70
N GLY A 200 4.18 2.92 -3.80
CA GLY A 200 2.94 3.04 -3.06
C GLY A 200 1.90 1.99 -3.47
N SER A 201 1.76 1.76 -4.78
CA SER A 201 0.93 0.67 -5.31
C SER A 201 1.45 -0.71 -4.90
N LEU A 202 2.77 -0.93 -4.93
CA LEU A 202 3.37 -2.20 -4.48
C LEU A 202 3.12 -2.45 -2.99
N SER A 203 3.21 -1.42 -2.14
CA SER A 203 2.90 -1.54 -0.71
C SER A 203 1.46 -2.01 -0.47
N ILE A 204 0.49 -1.45 -1.20
CA ILE A 204 -0.92 -1.90 -1.17
C ILE A 204 -1.06 -3.35 -1.66
N ILE A 205 -0.38 -3.71 -2.75
CA ILE A 205 -0.39 -5.10 -3.26
C ILE A 205 0.20 -6.07 -2.22
N VAL A 206 1.28 -5.69 -1.55
CA VAL A 206 1.87 -6.47 -0.45
C VAL A 206 0.85 -6.67 0.67
N ALA A 207 0.09 -5.64 1.05
CA ALA A 207 -0.98 -5.79 2.03
C ALA A 207 -1.99 -6.87 1.60
N HIS A 208 -2.48 -6.80 0.36
CA HIS A 208 -3.45 -7.75 -0.19
C HIS A 208 -2.89 -9.18 -0.32
N HIS A 209 -1.64 -9.32 -0.72
CA HIS A 209 -1.00 -10.63 -0.84
C HIS A 209 -0.74 -11.26 0.53
N MET A 210 -0.23 -10.50 1.50
CA MET A 210 0.17 -11.05 2.80
C MET A 210 -1.00 -11.58 3.63
N TYR A 211 -2.19 -10.97 3.55
CA TYR A 211 -3.32 -11.47 4.34
C TYR A 211 -3.92 -12.74 3.75
N ALA A 212 -4.01 -12.83 2.42
CA ALA A 212 -4.62 -13.97 1.73
C ALA A 212 -3.64 -15.12 1.50
N MET A 213 -2.34 -14.84 1.53
CA MET A 213 -1.25 -15.82 1.43
C MET A 213 -0.24 -15.59 2.57
N PRO A 214 -0.59 -15.89 3.84
CA PRO A 214 0.26 -15.63 4.99
C PRO A 214 1.66 -16.24 4.82
N PRO A 215 2.73 -15.45 4.63
CA PRO A 215 4.02 -16.01 4.23
C PRO A 215 4.85 -16.56 5.41
N TYR A 216 4.41 -16.32 6.64
CA TYR A 216 5.15 -16.68 7.85
C TYR A 216 4.42 -17.73 8.68
N PRO A 217 5.14 -18.68 9.31
CA PRO A 217 4.56 -19.66 10.23
C PRO A 217 3.78 -18.98 11.37
N TYR A 218 2.60 -19.51 11.68
CA TYR A 218 1.70 -19.06 12.76
C TYR A 218 1.19 -17.61 12.66
N LEU A 219 1.49 -16.90 11.56
CA LEU A 219 1.00 -15.55 11.33
C LEU A 219 -0.51 -15.53 11.06
N ALA A 220 -1.02 -16.52 10.33
CA ALA A 220 -2.41 -16.55 9.87
C ALA A 220 -3.43 -16.55 11.03
N THR A 221 -3.08 -17.19 12.14
CA THR A 221 -3.91 -17.27 13.35
C THR A 221 -3.58 -16.18 14.36
N ASP A 222 -2.58 -15.33 14.11
CA ASP A 222 -2.38 -14.07 14.81
C ASP A 222 -3.13 -12.95 14.07
N TYR A 223 -4.44 -12.87 14.35
CA TYR A 223 -5.33 -11.92 13.69
C TYR A 223 -4.91 -10.46 13.95
N GLY A 224 -4.29 -10.18 15.11
CA GLY A 224 -3.82 -8.85 15.46
C GLY A 224 -2.67 -8.40 14.56
N THR A 225 -1.69 -9.29 14.33
CA THR A 225 -0.59 -9.00 13.42
C THR A 225 -1.08 -8.88 11.97
N GLN A 226 -2.00 -9.75 11.52
CA GLN A 226 -2.58 -9.66 10.17
C GLN A 226 -3.29 -8.31 9.93
N LEU A 227 -4.18 -7.91 10.85
CA LEU A 227 -4.89 -6.63 10.76
C LEU A 227 -3.92 -5.44 10.76
N SER A 228 -2.88 -5.52 11.58
CA SER A 228 -1.86 -4.47 11.70
C SER A 228 -1.04 -4.32 10.43
N LEU A 229 -0.52 -5.43 9.89
CA LEU A 229 0.32 -5.42 8.69
C LEU A 229 -0.46 -4.95 7.46
N PHE A 230 -1.70 -5.43 7.29
CA PHE A 230 -2.57 -4.97 6.21
C PHE A 230 -2.80 -3.46 6.30
N THR A 231 -3.28 -2.99 7.46
CA THR A 231 -3.59 -1.56 7.68
C THR A 231 -2.35 -0.69 7.51
N HIS A 232 -1.20 -1.13 8.02
CA HIS A 232 0.06 -0.40 7.93
C HIS A 232 0.49 -0.17 6.48
N HIS A 233 0.57 -1.24 5.68
CA HIS A 233 1.01 -1.17 4.29
C HIS A 233 0.00 -0.40 3.41
N MET A 234 -1.30 -0.51 3.69
CA MET A 234 -2.32 0.31 3.02
C MET A 234 -2.09 1.81 3.24
N TRP A 235 -1.81 2.25 4.48
CA TRP A 235 -1.51 3.64 4.77
C TRP A 235 -0.23 4.12 4.10
N ILE A 236 0.87 3.36 4.23
CA ILE A 236 2.16 3.69 3.58
C ILE A 236 1.96 3.84 2.07
N GLY A 237 1.23 2.91 1.45
CA GLY A 237 0.93 2.97 0.03
C GLY A 237 0.15 4.23 -0.38
N GLY A 238 -0.91 4.56 0.35
CA GLY A 238 -1.69 5.78 0.13
C GLY A 238 -0.86 7.07 0.24
N PHE A 239 -0.01 7.17 1.26
CA PHE A 239 0.90 8.31 1.42
C PHE A 239 1.90 8.44 0.26
N CYS A 240 2.51 7.33 -0.16
CA CYS A 240 3.43 7.32 -1.29
C CYS A 240 2.74 7.73 -2.60
N ILE A 241 1.51 7.26 -2.87
CA ILE A 241 0.75 7.66 -4.08
C ILE A 241 0.43 9.16 -4.08
N CYS A 242 0.02 9.73 -2.95
CA CYS A 242 -0.15 11.19 -2.84
C CYS A 242 1.17 11.95 -3.04
N GLY A 243 2.27 11.42 -2.50
CA GLY A 243 3.62 11.95 -2.72
C GLY A 243 4.05 11.91 -4.18
N ALA A 244 3.69 10.85 -4.90
CA ALA A 244 3.96 10.71 -6.33
C ALA A 244 3.34 11.84 -7.14
N ALA A 245 2.05 12.13 -6.91
CA ALA A 245 1.36 13.24 -7.56
C ALA A 245 1.92 14.61 -7.16
N ALA A 246 2.34 14.77 -5.90
CA ALA A 246 3.02 15.99 -5.45
C ALA A 246 4.30 16.22 -6.24
N HIS A 247 5.14 15.20 -6.40
CA HIS A 247 6.39 15.30 -7.14
C HIS A 247 6.19 15.42 -8.65
N ALA A 248 5.16 14.78 -9.22
CA ALA A 248 4.77 15.01 -10.60
C ALA A 248 4.37 16.49 -10.84
N ALA A 249 3.62 17.10 -9.92
CA ALA A 249 3.29 18.52 -10.03
C ALA A 249 4.50 19.44 -9.80
N ILE A 250 5.43 19.09 -8.91
CA ILE A 250 6.69 19.84 -8.73
C ILE A 250 7.52 19.78 -10.01
N PHE A 251 7.64 18.60 -10.63
CA PHE A 251 8.26 18.43 -11.95
C PHE A 251 7.60 19.35 -12.99
N MET A 252 6.27 19.33 -13.09
CA MET A 252 5.53 20.17 -14.03
C MET A 252 5.79 21.67 -13.85
N VAL A 253 6.00 22.14 -12.62
CA VAL A 253 6.26 23.55 -12.33
C VAL A 253 7.71 23.92 -12.60
N ARG A 254 8.67 23.11 -12.16
CA ARG A 254 10.09 23.48 -12.10
C ARG A 254 10.90 23.01 -13.30
N ASP A 255 10.68 21.78 -13.74
CA ASP A 255 11.63 21.07 -14.61
C ASP A 255 11.03 20.76 -15.99
N TYR A 256 9.71 20.86 -16.15
CA TYR A 256 9.06 20.68 -17.45
C TYR A 256 9.40 21.82 -18.42
N ASP A 257 9.95 21.43 -19.57
CA ASP A 257 10.22 22.29 -20.71
C ASP A 257 9.35 21.91 -21.92
N PRO A 258 8.50 22.82 -22.44
CA PRO A 258 7.73 22.57 -23.65
C PRO A 258 8.56 22.26 -24.90
N ALA A 259 9.78 22.80 -25.02
CA ALA A 259 10.60 22.63 -26.21
C ALA A 259 11.06 21.17 -26.39
N THR A 260 11.44 20.52 -25.29
CA THR A 260 11.83 19.10 -25.28
C THR A 260 10.65 18.14 -25.45
N ASN A 261 9.42 18.59 -25.16
CA ASN A 261 8.21 17.76 -25.14
C ASN A 261 7.26 18.00 -26.31
N TYR A 262 7.68 18.75 -27.33
CA TYR A 262 6.79 19.14 -28.42
C TYR A 262 6.13 17.93 -29.12
N ASN A 263 4.80 17.89 -29.11
CA ASN A 263 3.96 16.87 -29.75
C ASN A 263 4.25 15.40 -29.35
N ASN A 264 4.94 15.17 -28.23
CA ASN A 264 5.09 13.85 -27.63
C ASN A 264 3.84 13.48 -26.79
N VAL A 265 3.87 12.31 -26.15
CA VAL A 265 2.75 11.86 -25.30
C VAL A 265 2.40 12.82 -24.15
N LEU A 266 3.40 13.46 -23.52
CA LEU A 266 3.18 14.37 -22.39
C LEU A 266 2.50 15.68 -22.84
N ASP A 267 3.00 16.31 -23.90
CA ASP A 267 2.37 17.51 -24.47
C ASP A 267 0.93 17.21 -24.94
N ARG A 268 0.73 16.06 -25.58
CA ARG A 268 -0.61 15.67 -26.04
C ARG A 268 -1.58 15.58 -24.88
N VAL A 269 -1.21 14.92 -23.77
CA VAL A 269 -2.04 14.85 -22.54
C VAL A 269 -2.40 16.24 -22.03
N LEU A 270 -1.47 17.19 -22.02
CA LEU A 270 -1.73 18.57 -21.57
C LEU A 270 -2.72 19.30 -22.49
N ARG A 271 -2.67 19.06 -23.81
CA ARG A 271 -3.57 19.69 -24.78
C ARG A 271 -5.03 19.28 -24.67
N HIS A 272 -5.33 18.10 -24.12
CA HIS A 272 -6.71 17.64 -23.89
C HIS A 272 -7.02 17.39 -22.41
N ARG A 273 -6.28 18.04 -21.49
CA ARG A 273 -6.48 17.93 -20.04
C ARG A 273 -7.90 18.25 -19.56
N ASP A 274 -8.59 19.18 -20.21
CA ASP A 274 -9.98 19.53 -19.89
C ASP A 274 -10.93 18.34 -20.18
N ALA A 275 -10.67 17.58 -21.26
CA ALA A 275 -11.44 16.39 -21.58
C ALA A 275 -11.20 15.29 -20.53
N ILE A 276 -9.93 15.04 -20.17
CA ILE A 276 -9.57 14.05 -19.14
C ILE A 276 -10.28 14.36 -17.81
N ILE A 277 -10.17 15.60 -17.33
CA ILE A 277 -10.74 16.00 -16.03
C ILE A 277 -12.27 16.04 -16.06
N SER A 278 -12.91 16.46 -17.16
CA SER A 278 -14.38 16.46 -17.25
C SER A 278 -14.96 15.05 -17.29
N HIS A 279 -14.35 14.11 -18.02
CA HIS A 279 -14.79 12.72 -18.04
C HIS A 279 -14.58 12.06 -16.67
N LEU A 280 -13.42 12.28 -16.05
CA LEU A 280 -13.15 11.73 -14.71
C LEU A 280 -14.08 12.33 -13.65
N ASN A 281 -14.44 13.61 -13.77
CA ASN A 281 -15.45 14.23 -12.93
C ASN A 281 -16.82 13.56 -13.10
N TRP A 282 -17.26 13.33 -14.33
CA TRP A 282 -18.50 12.59 -14.61
C TRP A 282 -18.47 11.16 -14.02
N VAL A 283 -17.37 10.42 -14.20
CA VAL A 283 -17.19 9.08 -13.60
C VAL A 283 -17.30 9.14 -12.08
N CYS A 284 -16.69 10.13 -11.42
CA CYS A 284 -16.78 10.29 -9.97
C CYS A 284 -18.21 10.54 -9.51
N ILE A 285 -18.97 11.39 -10.23
CA ILE A 285 -20.38 11.66 -9.92
C ILE A 285 -21.21 10.39 -10.13
N PHE A 286 -21.01 9.70 -11.25
CA PHE A 286 -21.68 8.43 -11.55
C PHE A 286 -21.43 7.40 -10.45
N LEU A 287 -20.16 7.16 -10.10
CA LEU A 287 -19.78 6.22 -9.05
C LEU A 287 -20.37 6.63 -7.71
N GLY A 288 -20.36 7.92 -7.35
CA GLY A 288 -20.97 8.40 -6.10
C GLY A 288 -22.47 8.07 -6.01
N PHE A 289 -23.25 8.36 -7.06
CA PHE A 289 -24.68 8.05 -7.09
C PHE A 289 -24.97 6.55 -7.11
N HIS A 290 -24.19 5.76 -7.85
CA HIS A 290 -24.44 4.32 -8.05
C HIS A 290 -23.67 3.41 -7.09
N SER A 291 -23.02 3.97 -6.07
CA SER A 291 -22.43 3.23 -4.95
C SER A 291 -23.00 3.74 -3.63
N PHE A 292 -22.63 4.94 -3.20
CA PHE A 292 -23.09 5.52 -1.94
C PHE A 292 -24.60 5.79 -1.94
N GLY A 293 -25.19 6.14 -3.09
CA GLY A 293 -26.64 6.26 -3.22
C GLY A 293 -27.40 4.96 -2.92
N LEU A 294 -26.80 3.80 -3.19
CA LEU A 294 -27.40 2.49 -2.88
C LEU A 294 -27.49 2.25 -1.37
N TYR A 295 -26.50 2.73 -0.62
CA TYR A 295 -26.53 2.67 0.84
C TYR A 295 -27.66 3.53 1.42
N ILE A 296 -27.81 4.78 0.93
CA ILE A 296 -28.91 5.66 1.35
C ILE A 296 -30.28 5.05 0.99
N HIS A 297 -30.39 4.47 -0.20
CA HIS A 297 -31.60 3.74 -0.62
C HIS A 297 -31.92 2.61 0.38
N ASN A 298 -30.93 1.79 0.72
CA ASN A 298 -31.10 0.68 1.65
C ASN A 298 -31.46 1.13 3.06
N ASP A 299 -30.81 2.19 3.60
CA ASP A 299 -31.20 2.78 4.89
C ASP A 299 -32.66 3.25 4.87
N THR A 300 -33.07 3.90 3.78
CA THR A 300 -34.44 4.41 3.62
C THR A 300 -35.45 3.27 3.51
N MET A 301 -35.20 2.25 2.69
CA MET A 301 -36.11 1.11 2.52
C MET A 301 -36.22 0.29 3.82
N SER A 302 -35.10 0.09 4.52
CA SER A 302 -35.09 -0.56 5.83
C SER A 302 -35.92 0.22 6.86
N ALA A 303 -35.73 1.55 6.95
CA ALA A 303 -36.47 2.41 7.86
C ALA A 303 -37.98 2.49 7.54
N LEU A 304 -38.36 2.35 6.27
CA LEU A 304 -39.76 2.27 5.83
C LEU A 304 -40.38 0.88 6.05
N GLY A 305 -39.66 -0.08 6.62
CA GLY A 305 -40.15 -1.44 6.84
C GLY A 305 -40.31 -2.24 5.54
N ARG A 306 -39.50 -1.93 4.52
CA ARG A 306 -39.54 -2.54 3.18
C ARG A 306 -38.25 -3.32 2.85
N PRO A 307 -37.90 -4.37 3.62
CA PRO A 307 -36.66 -5.12 3.38
C PRO A 307 -36.62 -5.83 2.01
N GLN A 308 -37.76 -6.16 1.42
CA GLN A 308 -37.86 -6.73 0.08
C GLN A 308 -37.42 -5.80 -1.05
N ASP A 309 -37.35 -4.49 -0.78
CA ASP A 309 -36.96 -3.47 -1.76
C ASP A 309 -35.50 -3.03 -1.59
N MET A 310 -34.75 -3.68 -0.70
CA MET A 310 -33.33 -3.42 -0.48
C MET A 310 -32.47 -4.16 -1.49
N PHE A 311 -31.31 -3.58 -1.79
CA PHE A 311 -30.21 -4.28 -2.43
C PHE A 311 -29.51 -5.18 -1.39
N SER A 312 -29.73 -6.49 -1.49
CA SER A 312 -29.20 -7.50 -0.57
C SER A 312 -29.18 -8.87 -1.24
N ASP A 313 -28.50 -9.85 -0.62
CA ASP A 313 -28.47 -11.22 -1.13
C ASP A 313 -29.84 -11.93 -1.04
N THR A 314 -30.77 -11.44 -0.24
CA THR A 314 -32.10 -12.05 -0.01
C THR A 314 -33.24 -11.33 -0.72
N ALA A 315 -32.99 -10.17 -1.31
CA ALA A 315 -33.97 -9.36 -2.03
C ALA A 315 -33.46 -9.02 -3.44
N ILE A 316 -33.11 -7.77 -3.71
CA ILE A 316 -32.58 -7.35 -5.01
C ILE A 316 -31.07 -7.57 -5.02
N GLN A 317 -30.63 -8.64 -5.65
CA GLN A 317 -29.21 -9.04 -5.64
C GLN A 317 -28.37 -8.22 -6.63
N LEU A 318 -27.20 -7.78 -6.19
CA LEU A 318 -26.16 -7.19 -7.06
C LEU A 318 -24.88 -8.03 -6.92
N GLN A 319 -24.86 -9.20 -7.55
CA GLN A 319 -23.75 -10.14 -7.41
C GLN A 319 -22.49 -9.69 -8.18
N PRO A 320 -21.29 -9.79 -7.57
CA PRO A 320 -20.03 -9.50 -8.24
C PRO A 320 -19.58 -10.68 -9.13
N ILE A 321 -20.35 -11.00 -10.16
CA ILE A 321 -20.18 -12.20 -11.00
C ILE A 321 -18.78 -12.34 -11.61
N PHE A 322 -18.14 -11.22 -11.96
CA PHE A 322 -16.78 -11.24 -12.52
C PHE A 322 -15.74 -11.67 -11.48
N ALA A 323 -15.89 -11.22 -10.22
CA ALA A 323 -14.99 -11.63 -9.15
C ALA A 323 -15.19 -13.11 -8.79
N GLN A 324 -16.45 -13.57 -8.74
CA GLN A 324 -16.78 -14.98 -8.53
C GLN A 324 -16.24 -15.88 -9.65
N PHE A 325 -16.31 -15.41 -10.90
CA PHE A 325 -15.71 -16.11 -12.05
C PHE A 325 -14.18 -16.25 -11.91
N VAL A 326 -13.50 -15.18 -11.48
CA VAL A 326 -12.06 -15.21 -11.21
C VAL A 326 -11.73 -16.14 -10.03
N GLN A 327 -12.52 -16.11 -8.95
CA GLN A 327 -12.38 -17.03 -7.81
C GLN A 327 -12.47 -18.50 -8.28
N ASN A 328 -13.48 -18.83 -9.08
CA ASN A 328 -13.64 -20.18 -9.62
C ASN A 328 -12.47 -20.59 -10.54
N THR A 329 -11.98 -19.67 -11.37
CA THR A 329 -10.83 -19.93 -12.26
C THR A 329 -9.57 -20.25 -11.45
N HIS A 330 -9.32 -19.54 -10.34
CA HIS A 330 -8.16 -19.80 -9.49
C HIS A 330 -8.34 -21.02 -8.58
N ALA A 331 -9.54 -21.27 -8.07
CA ALA A 331 -9.85 -22.44 -7.25
C ALA A 331 -9.70 -23.74 -8.06
N LEU A 332 -10.09 -23.72 -9.33
CA LEU A 332 -9.98 -24.84 -10.27
C LEU A 332 -8.66 -24.85 -11.06
N ALA A 333 -7.72 -23.95 -10.76
CA ALA A 333 -6.44 -23.91 -11.48
C ALA A 333 -5.62 -25.20 -11.32
N PRO A 334 -5.50 -25.80 -10.12
CA PRO A 334 -4.88 -27.12 -9.98
C PRO A 334 -5.56 -28.13 -10.91
N GLU A 335 -4.79 -29.04 -11.50
CA GLU A 335 -5.25 -30.08 -12.45
C GLU A 335 -5.78 -29.59 -13.82
N LEU A 336 -6.13 -28.31 -13.98
CA LEU A 336 -6.59 -27.74 -15.26
C LEU A 336 -5.56 -26.81 -15.90
N THR A 337 -5.40 -25.60 -15.36
CA THR A 337 -4.54 -24.55 -15.93
C THR A 337 -3.16 -24.48 -15.28
N ALA A 338 -3.00 -25.10 -14.11
CA ALA A 338 -1.74 -25.32 -13.41
C ALA A 338 -1.60 -26.81 -12.99
N PRO A 339 -1.39 -27.75 -13.93
CA PRO A 339 -1.44 -29.19 -13.66
C PRO A 339 -0.38 -29.70 -12.66
N THR A 340 0.72 -28.96 -12.47
CA THR A 340 1.80 -29.33 -11.55
C THR A 340 1.65 -28.74 -10.15
N ALA A 341 0.66 -27.87 -9.92
CA ALA A 341 0.35 -27.33 -8.59
C ALA A 341 -0.55 -28.32 -7.83
N ALA A 342 -0.23 -28.59 -6.57
CA ALA A 342 -1.05 -29.50 -5.75
C ALA A 342 -2.28 -28.80 -5.15
N ALA A 343 -2.22 -27.49 -4.92
CA ALA A 343 -3.31 -26.68 -4.41
C ALA A 343 -3.37 -25.30 -5.08
N SER A 344 -4.49 -24.60 -4.88
CA SER A 344 -4.69 -23.25 -5.41
C SER A 344 -3.72 -22.25 -4.78
N THR A 345 -3.55 -21.08 -5.41
CA THR A 345 -2.64 -20.02 -4.92
C THR A 345 -2.99 -19.53 -3.51
N SER A 346 -4.26 -19.59 -3.11
CA SER A 346 -4.74 -19.19 -1.79
C SER A 346 -6.05 -19.93 -1.46
N ALA A 347 -6.23 -20.30 -0.20
CA ALA A 347 -7.50 -20.86 0.28
C ALA A 347 -8.67 -19.84 0.27
N SER A 348 -8.40 -18.55 0.01
CA SER A 348 -9.44 -17.52 -0.13
C SER A 348 -10.29 -17.65 -1.40
N TRP A 349 -9.77 -18.28 -2.45
CA TRP A 349 -10.50 -18.48 -3.72
C TRP A 349 -11.61 -19.54 -3.60
N GLY A 350 -11.41 -20.53 -2.72
CA GLY A 350 -12.21 -21.75 -2.64
C GLY A 350 -11.40 -22.90 -1.99
N GLY A 351 -12.07 -24.00 -1.67
CA GLY A 351 -11.47 -25.19 -1.04
C GLY A 351 -11.77 -25.32 0.45
N ASP A 352 -10.99 -26.15 1.13
CA ASP A 352 -11.19 -26.48 2.54
C ASP A 352 -10.67 -25.40 3.50
N ILE A 353 -11.23 -25.38 4.69
CA ILE A 353 -10.81 -24.50 5.78
C ILE A 353 -9.48 -24.99 6.35
N VAL A 354 -8.49 -24.11 6.41
CA VAL A 354 -7.22 -24.37 7.08
C VAL A 354 -7.31 -23.84 8.50
N ALA A 355 -7.15 -24.72 9.49
CA ALA A 355 -7.24 -24.38 10.91
C ALA A 355 -5.96 -24.77 11.66
N VAL A 356 -5.51 -23.90 12.57
CA VAL A 356 -4.34 -24.12 13.41
C VAL A 356 -4.68 -23.74 14.85
N GLY A 357 -4.47 -24.65 15.79
CA GLY A 357 -4.73 -24.39 17.22
C GLY A 357 -6.19 -24.02 17.54
N GLY A 358 -7.16 -24.57 16.79
CA GLY A 358 -8.58 -24.26 16.96
C GLY A 358 -9.02 -22.90 16.38
N LYS A 359 -8.12 -22.16 15.72
CA LYS A 359 -8.41 -20.91 15.01
C LYS A 359 -8.31 -21.10 13.49
N ILE A 360 -9.07 -20.32 12.74
CA ILE A 360 -9.07 -20.36 11.27
C ILE A 360 -7.84 -19.60 10.77
N ALA A 361 -6.92 -20.29 10.11
CA ALA A 361 -5.80 -19.66 9.42
C ALA A 361 -6.28 -18.98 8.12
N MET A 362 -7.05 -19.70 7.32
CA MET A 362 -7.69 -19.17 6.11
C MET A 362 -8.88 -20.03 5.70
N MET A 363 -9.86 -19.42 5.04
CA MET A 363 -11.00 -20.11 4.43
C MET A 363 -11.49 -19.34 3.19
N PRO A 364 -12.34 -19.95 2.35
CA PRO A 364 -12.92 -19.27 1.20
C PRO A 364 -13.64 -17.99 1.60
N ILE A 365 -13.34 -16.89 0.92
CA ILE A 365 -13.98 -15.59 1.17
C ILE A 365 -15.12 -15.43 0.17
N SER A 366 -16.35 -15.64 0.63
CA SER A 366 -17.54 -15.44 -0.20
C SER A 366 -17.70 -13.97 -0.59
N LEU A 367 -18.14 -13.72 -1.83
CA LEU A 367 -18.40 -12.37 -2.34
C LEU A 367 -19.87 -12.24 -2.74
N GLY A 368 -20.62 -11.43 -1.99
CA GLY A 368 -22.05 -11.17 -2.21
C GLY A 368 -22.36 -9.71 -2.58
N THR A 369 -23.62 -9.32 -2.40
CA THR A 369 -24.11 -7.96 -2.69
C THR A 369 -23.40 -6.90 -1.85
N SER A 370 -23.14 -7.18 -0.57
CA SER A 370 -22.41 -6.25 0.31
C SER A 370 -20.97 -6.03 -0.16
N ASP A 371 -20.31 -7.09 -0.64
CA ASP A 371 -18.97 -6.99 -1.24
C ASP A 371 -19.01 -6.16 -2.54
N PHE A 372 -20.01 -6.37 -3.41
CA PHE A 372 -20.19 -5.55 -4.60
C PHE A 372 -20.33 -4.07 -4.27
N MET A 373 -21.18 -3.72 -3.30
CA MET A 373 -21.42 -2.33 -2.88
C MET A 373 -20.15 -1.66 -2.38
N VAL A 374 -19.42 -2.30 -1.46
CA VAL A 374 -18.21 -1.71 -0.86
C VAL A 374 -17.06 -1.59 -1.86
N HIS A 375 -16.91 -2.52 -2.81
CA HIS A 375 -15.91 -2.40 -3.87
C HIS A 375 -16.19 -1.22 -4.80
N HIS A 376 -17.45 -0.87 -5.06
CA HIS A 376 -17.79 0.34 -5.81
C HIS A 376 -17.54 1.62 -5.00
N ILE A 377 -17.63 1.58 -3.67
CA ILE A 377 -17.17 2.69 -2.80
C ILE A 377 -15.65 2.84 -2.87
N HIS A 378 -14.88 1.74 -2.89
CA HIS A 378 -13.44 1.81 -3.11
C HIS A 378 -13.12 2.43 -4.47
N ALA A 379 -13.78 1.98 -5.53
CA ALA A 379 -13.62 2.56 -6.86
C ALA A 379 -13.94 4.06 -6.83
N PHE A 380 -15.08 4.48 -6.28
CA PHE A 380 -15.47 5.88 -6.14
C PHE A 380 -14.40 6.71 -5.45
N THR A 381 -13.98 6.31 -4.25
CA THR A 381 -13.03 7.07 -3.42
C THR A 381 -11.63 7.15 -4.05
N ILE A 382 -11.16 6.07 -4.71
CA ILE A 382 -9.92 6.08 -5.48
C ILE A 382 -10.02 7.04 -6.67
N HIS A 383 -11.12 6.99 -7.44
CA HIS A 383 -11.29 7.85 -8.61
C HIS A 383 -11.36 9.33 -8.23
N VAL A 384 -11.99 9.68 -7.11
CA VAL A 384 -11.98 11.07 -6.61
C VAL A 384 -10.59 11.49 -6.16
N THR A 385 -9.84 10.61 -5.49
CA THR A 385 -8.44 10.88 -5.12
C THR A 385 -7.60 11.15 -6.38
N VAL A 386 -7.73 10.30 -7.40
CA VAL A 386 -7.06 10.49 -8.70
C VAL A 386 -7.51 11.78 -9.38
N LEU A 387 -8.80 12.11 -9.36
CA LEU A 387 -9.33 13.34 -9.94
C LEU A 387 -8.64 14.58 -9.35
N ILE A 388 -8.54 14.63 -8.02
CA ILE A 388 -7.93 15.77 -7.32
C ILE A 388 -6.44 15.86 -7.65
N LEU A 389 -5.72 14.74 -7.52
CA LEU A 389 -4.27 14.69 -7.72
C LEU A 389 -3.89 14.97 -9.18
N LEU A 390 -4.55 14.31 -10.13
CA LEU A 390 -4.29 14.48 -11.57
C LEU A 390 -4.65 15.89 -12.03
N LYS A 391 -5.75 16.47 -11.55
CA LYS A 391 -6.09 17.88 -11.81
C LYS A 391 -5.00 18.81 -11.27
N GLY A 392 -4.46 18.52 -10.10
CA GLY A 392 -3.34 19.25 -9.51
C GLY A 392 -2.11 19.27 -10.42
N VAL A 393 -1.76 18.11 -11.00
CA VAL A 393 -0.62 17.96 -11.93
C VAL A 393 -0.88 18.68 -13.27
N LEU A 394 -2.01 18.39 -13.92
CA LEU A 394 -2.30 18.91 -15.28
C LEU A 394 -2.54 20.42 -15.33
N PHE A 395 -3.00 21.02 -14.23
CA PHE A 395 -3.28 22.46 -14.12
C PHE A 395 -2.26 23.20 -13.25
N ALA A 396 -1.09 22.61 -13.00
CA ALA A 396 -0.03 23.21 -12.21
C ALA A 396 0.58 24.43 -12.91
N ARG A 397 0.79 24.35 -14.24
CA ARG A 397 1.46 25.41 -15.02
C ARG A 397 0.52 26.53 -15.45
N SER A 398 -0.71 26.21 -15.79
CA SER A 398 -1.70 27.17 -16.29
C SER A 398 -3.11 26.62 -16.12
N SER A 399 -4.09 27.51 -16.06
CA SER A 399 -5.51 27.20 -16.19
C SER A 399 -6.22 28.30 -16.97
N ARG A 400 -7.50 28.09 -17.32
CA ARG A 400 -8.33 29.14 -17.92
C ARG A 400 -8.49 30.38 -17.02
N LEU A 401 -8.40 30.19 -15.69
CA LEU A 401 -8.55 31.25 -14.70
C LEU A 401 -7.25 32.01 -14.41
N ILE A 402 -6.12 31.29 -14.36
CA ILE A 402 -4.79 31.83 -14.04
C ILE A 402 -3.82 31.29 -15.10
N PRO A 403 -3.60 32.03 -16.20
CA PRO A 403 -2.76 31.59 -17.32
C PRO A 403 -1.28 31.43 -16.94
N ASP A 404 -0.78 32.28 -16.04
CA ASP A 404 0.62 32.41 -15.63
C ASP A 404 0.95 31.68 -14.31
N LYS A 405 0.14 30.68 -13.94
CA LYS A 405 0.24 29.98 -12.64
C LYS A 405 1.64 29.41 -12.35
N ALA A 406 2.37 28.98 -13.39
CA ALA A 406 3.75 28.51 -13.25
C ALA A 406 4.66 29.52 -12.55
N ASN A 407 4.45 30.83 -12.77
CA ASN A 407 5.26 31.91 -12.19
C ASN A 407 4.99 32.08 -10.68
N LEU A 408 3.81 31.69 -10.20
CA LEU A 408 3.47 31.67 -8.77
C LEU A 408 4.11 30.49 -8.02
N GLY A 409 4.64 29.51 -8.77
CA GLY A 409 5.31 28.33 -8.24
C GLY A 409 4.37 27.22 -7.80
N PHE A 410 4.93 26.19 -7.16
CA PHE A 410 4.17 25.00 -6.76
C PHE A 410 3.31 25.25 -5.50
N ARG A 411 3.83 26.06 -4.57
CA ARG A 411 3.28 26.23 -3.23
C ARG A 411 3.01 27.70 -2.94
N PHE A 412 1.77 28.11 -3.17
CA PHE A 412 1.25 29.44 -2.88
C PHE A 412 -0.25 29.33 -2.51
N PRO A 413 -0.81 30.21 -1.67
CA PRO A 413 -2.14 29.99 -1.09
C PRO A 413 -3.31 30.35 -2.00
N CYS A 414 -3.15 31.38 -2.84
CA CYS A 414 -4.11 31.94 -3.80
C CYS A 414 -3.44 33.00 -4.69
N ASP A 415 -4.15 33.49 -5.70
CA ASP A 415 -3.84 34.67 -6.53
C ASP A 415 -4.84 35.83 -6.20
N GLY A 416 -4.98 36.12 -4.91
CA GLY A 416 -5.87 37.17 -4.40
C GLY A 416 -7.38 36.87 -4.44
N PRO A 417 -8.22 37.79 -3.93
CA PRO A 417 -9.67 37.62 -3.85
C PRO A 417 -10.41 37.94 -5.16
N GLY A 418 -9.71 38.44 -6.18
CA GLY A 418 -10.30 38.78 -7.48
C GLY A 418 -10.89 37.56 -8.21
N ARG A 419 -11.61 37.80 -9.31
CA ARG A 419 -12.23 36.76 -10.16
C ARG A 419 -13.20 35.82 -9.41
N GLY A 420 -13.83 36.32 -8.33
CA GLY A 420 -14.73 35.53 -7.46
C GLY A 420 -14.01 34.73 -6.37
N GLY A 421 -12.68 34.82 -6.26
CA GLY A 421 -11.85 34.13 -5.28
C GLY A 421 -11.01 33.02 -5.90
N THR A 422 -9.70 33.02 -5.61
CA THR A 422 -8.73 32.06 -6.19
C THR A 422 -8.07 31.17 -5.13
N CYS A 423 -8.79 30.88 -4.05
CA CYS A 423 -8.32 30.00 -2.99
C CYS A 423 -7.98 28.61 -3.52
N GLN A 424 -6.88 28.02 -3.03
CA GLN A 424 -6.53 26.61 -3.25
C GLN A 424 -6.31 26.20 -4.72
N VAL A 425 -5.87 27.14 -5.56
CA VAL A 425 -5.58 26.89 -6.98
C VAL A 425 -4.20 26.27 -7.23
N SER A 426 -3.30 26.28 -6.24
CA SER A 426 -1.95 25.72 -6.37
C SER A 426 -1.97 24.20 -6.42
N ALA A 427 -0.94 23.58 -7.00
CA ALA A 427 -0.85 22.13 -7.00
C ALA A 427 -0.56 21.56 -5.60
N TRP A 428 0.14 22.32 -4.73
CA TRP A 428 0.27 21.96 -3.33
C TRP A 428 -1.09 21.83 -2.63
N ASP A 429 -2.04 22.72 -2.93
CA ASP A 429 -3.38 22.64 -2.38
C ASP A 429 -4.18 21.44 -2.91
N HIS A 430 -3.91 20.97 -4.13
CA HIS A 430 -4.50 19.73 -4.63
C HIS A 430 -3.92 18.51 -3.89
N VAL A 431 -2.64 18.51 -3.53
CA VAL A 431 -2.06 17.48 -2.65
C VAL A 431 -2.70 17.52 -1.26
N PHE A 432 -2.88 18.72 -0.70
CA PHE A 432 -3.60 18.92 0.57
C PHE A 432 -5.00 18.32 0.54
N LEU A 433 -5.79 18.57 -0.52
CA LEU A 433 -7.12 17.97 -0.69
C LEU A 433 -7.05 16.45 -0.94
N GLY A 434 -6.07 16.01 -1.73
CA GLY A 434 -5.86 14.60 -2.05
C GLY A 434 -5.55 13.75 -0.83
N LEU A 435 -4.87 14.31 0.18
CA LEU A 435 -4.62 13.64 1.46
C LEU A 435 -5.89 13.30 2.24
N PHE A 436 -6.91 14.17 2.23
CA PHE A 436 -8.20 13.86 2.87
C PHE A 436 -8.96 12.76 2.13
N TRP A 437 -8.90 12.75 0.80
CA TRP A 437 -9.56 11.72 0.00
C TRP A 437 -8.83 10.38 0.03
N MET A 438 -7.50 10.39 0.08
CA MET A 438 -6.70 9.21 0.39
C MET A 438 -7.05 8.68 1.79
N TYR A 439 -7.15 9.55 2.80
CA TYR A 439 -7.61 9.17 4.13
C TYR A 439 -8.99 8.51 4.11
N ASN A 440 -9.94 9.11 3.42
CA ASN A 440 -11.28 8.55 3.26
C ASN A 440 -11.23 7.17 2.56
N SER A 441 -10.53 7.08 1.43
CA SER A 441 -10.40 5.85 0.65
C SER A 441 -9.77 4.71 1.45
N ILE A 442 -8.62 4.94 2.06
CA ILE A 442 -7.91 3.91 2.83
C ILE A 442 -8.71 3.51 4.08
N SER A 443 -9.35 4.46 4.78
CA SER A 443 -10.18 4.16 5.95
C SER A 443 -11.32 3.21 5.62
N ILE A 444 -12.02 3.41 4.49
CA ILE A 444 -13.08 2.50 4.07
C ILE A 444 -12.52 1.11 3.71
N VAL A 445 -11.38 1.04 3.01
CA VAL A 445 -10.77 -0.24 2.65
C VAL A 445 -10.37 -1.04 3.90
N ILE A 446 -9.78 -0.40 4.90
CA ILE A 446 -9.36 -1.10 6.13
C ILE A 446 -10.55 -1.43 7.05
N PHE A 447 -11.63 -0.64 7.04
CA PHE A 447 -12.88 -1.00 7.72
C PHE A 447 -13.56 -2.19 7.05
N HIS A 448 -13.60 -2.21 5.71
CA HIS A 448 -14.06 -3.36 4.95
C HIS A 448 -13.25 -4.61 5.29
N PHE A 449 -11.92 -4.53 5.23
CA PHE A 449 -11.05 -5.64 5.59
C PHE A 449 -11.32 -6.13 7.01
N SER A 450 -11.27 -5.23 8.00
CA SER A 450 -11.48 -5.58 9.41
C SER A 450 -12.82 -6.26 9.66
N TRP A 451 -13.90 -5.73 9.09
CA TRP A 451 -15.23 -6.29 9.28
C TRP A 451 -15.41 -7.60 8.54
N LYS A 452 -15.02 -7.67 7.26
CA LYS A 452 -15.11 -8.88 6.44
C LYS A 452 -14.37 -10.05 7.08
N MET A 453 -13.13 -9.80 7.51
CA MET A 453 -12.32 -10.84 8.14
C MET A 453 -12.94 -11.31 9.47
N GLN A 454 -13.39 -10.42 10.35
CA GLN A 454 -14.03 -10.84 11.62
C GLN A 454 -15.40 -11.52 11.43
N SER A 455 -16.11 -11.21 10.34
CA SER A 455 -17.48 -11.72 10.14
C SER A 455 -17.53 -13.05 9.42
N ASP A 456 -16.71 -13.21 8.37
CA ASP A 456 -16.85 -14.31 7.41
C ASP A 456 -15.59 -15.18 7.30
N VAL A 457 -14.48 -14.86 8.00
CA VAL A 457 -13.21 -15.59 7.87
C VAL A 457 -12.66 -16.04 9.23
N TRP A 458 -12.29 -15.09 10.08
CA TRP A 458 -11.71 -15.35 11.38
C TRP A 458 -12.74 -15.84 12.38
N GLY A 459 -12.32 -16.83 13.18
CA GLY A 459 -13.18 -17.50 14.14
C GLY A 459 -12.49 -18.68 14.78
N SER A 460 -13.26 -19.45 15.55
CA SER A 460 -12.85 -20.72 16.12
C SER A 460 -13.46 -21.89 15.36
N VAL A 461 -12.70 -22.97 15.28
CA VAL A 461 -13.17 -24.26 14.74
C VAL A 461 -13.45 -25.19 15.91
N THR A 462 -14.70 -25.63 16.03
CA THR A 462 -15.15 -26.58 17.05
C THR A 462 -15.62 -27.87 16.41
N GLY A 463 -15.86 -28.92 17.19
CA GLY A 463 -16.45 -30.17 16.69
C GLY A 463 -17.84 -30.00 16.05
N ASN A 464 -18.51 -28.87 16.31
CA ASN A 464 -19.82 -28.51 15.76
C ASN A 464 -19.73 -27.58 14.53
N GLY A 465 -18.52 -27.26 14.04
CA GLY A 465 -18.27 -26.37 12.91
C GLY A 465 -17.58 -25.06 13.29
N VAL A 466 -17.69 -24.07 12.40
CA VAL A 466 -17.05 -22.76 12.50
C VAL A 466 -17.92 -21.77 13.28
N SER A 467 -17.31 -21.03 14.20
CA SER A 467 -17.91 -19.89 14.89
C SER A 467 -17.09 -18.62 14.63
N HIS A 468 -17.57 -17.76 13.74
CA HIS A 468 -16.91 -16.49 13.41
C HIS A 468 -16.99 -15.48 14.55
N ILE A 469 -16.03 -14.54 14.60
CA ILE A 469 -15.93 -13.53 15.68
C ILE A 469 -17.21 -12.69 15.78
N THR A 470 -17.83 -12.32 14.66
CA THR A 470 -19.08 -11.55 14.65
C THR A 470 -20.27 -12.30 14.02
N GLY A 471 -20.16 -13.63 13.88
CA GLY A 471 -21.28 -14.49 13.49
C GLY A 471 -21.89 -14.22 12.11
N GLY A 472 -21.08 -13.87 11.09
CA GLY A 472 -21.58 -13.72 9.71
C GLY A 472 -22.52 -12.54 9.49
N ASN A 473 -22.42 -11.49 10.32
CA ASN A 473 -23.28 -10.31 10.22
C ASN A 473 -22.98 -9.38 9.02
N PHE A 474 -21.91 -9.60 8.26
CA PHE A 474 -21.50 -8.68 7.18
C PHE A 474 -22.52 -8.63 6.04
N ALA A 475 -23.01 -9.79 5.57
CA ALA A 475 -23.92 -9.86 4.43
C ALA A 475 -25.22 -9.05 4.65
N GLN A 476 -25.75 -9.03 5.87
CA GLN A 476 -27.03 -8.37 6.18
C GLN A 476 -26.89 -6.94 6.70
N SER A 477 -25.74 -6.58 7.29
CA SER A 477 -25.54 -5.26 7.89
C SER A 477 -24.71 -4.33 7.00
N ALA A 478 -23.73 -4.83 6.25
CA ALA A 478 -22.81 -4.00 5.47
C ALA A 478 -23.41 -3.39 4.19
N ASN A 479 -24.71 -3.61 3.95
CA ASN A 479 -25.49 -3.01 2.86
C ASN A 479 -26.19 -1.70 3.26
N THR A 480 -26.05 -1.22 4.51
CA THR A 480 -26.64 0.04 5.03
C THR A 480 -25.60 0.84 5.80
N ILE A 481 -25.66 2.18 5.78
CA ILE A 481 -24.76 3.01 6.62
C ILE A 481 -25.06 2.76 8.11
N ASN A 482 -26.33 2.55 8.46
CA ASN A 482 -26.70 2.22 9.83
C ASN A 482 -26.04 0.92 10.32
N GLY A 483 -25.90 -0.09 9.46
CA GLY A 483 -25.18 -1.32 9.81
C GLY A 483 -23.68 -1.10 10.08
N TRP A 484 -23.01 -0.27 9.26
CA TRP A 484 -21.61 0.14 9.53
C TRP A 484 -21.48 0.89 10.86
N LEU A 485 -22.45 1.74 11.21
CA LEU A 485 -22.45 2.45 12.48
C LEU A 485 -22.72 1.51 13.66
N ARG A 486 -23.77 0.69 13.59
CA ARG A 486 -24.29 -0.12 14.70
C ARG A 486 -23.46 -1.38 14.94
N ASP A 487 -23.27 -2.18 13.91
CA ASP A 487 -22.75 -3.55 14.05
C ASP A 487 -21.23 -3.64 13.86
N PHE A 488 -20.64 -2.60 13.27
CA PHE A 488 -19.19 -2.45 13.17
C PHE A 488 -18.67 -1.40 14.15
N LEU A 489 -18.88 -0.11 13.92
CA LEU A 489 -18.26 0.95 14.72
C LEU A 489 -18.70 0.90 16.20
N TRP A 490 -20.01 0.90 16.47
CA TRP A 490 -20.52 0.92 17.84
C TRP A 490 -20.20 -0.39 18.55
N ALA A 491 -20.57 -1.54 18.00
CA ALA A 491 -20.37 -2.83 18.64
C ALA A 491 -18.89 -3.14 18.92
N GLN A 492 -18.01 -2.90 17.93
CA GLN A 492 -16.59 -3.21 18.06
C GLN A 492 -15.80 -2.14 18.83
N SER A 493 -16.38 -0.97 19.11
CA SER A 493 -15.74 0.05 19.97
C SER A 493 -15.78 -0.31 21.45
N SER A 494 -16.57 -1.30 21.84
CA SER A 494 -16.73 -1.73 23.24
C SER A 494 -15.38 -2.05 23.91
N GLN A 495 -14.47 -2.73 23.21
CA GLN A 495 -13.15 -3.09 23.75
C GLN A 495 -12.28 -1.85 24.04
N VAL A 496 -12.26 -0.86 23.14
CA VAL A 496 -11.39 0.32 23.31
C VAL A 496 -11.88 1.21 24.45
N ILE A 497 -13.20 1.39 24.60
CA ILE A 497 -13.77 2.25 25.65
C ILE A 497 -13.84 1.56 27.03
N GLN A 498 -13.88 0.23 27.08
CA GLN A 498 -13.85 -0.54 28.34
C GLN A 498 -12.44 -1.04 28.72
N SER A 499 -11.40 -0.60 28.01
CA SER A 499 -10.02 -1.05 28.22
C SER A 499 -9.37 -0.50 29.51
N TYR A 500 -9.97 0.50 30.16
CA TYR A 500 -9.42 1.13 31.36
C TYR A 500 -9.36 0.13 32.53
N GLY A 501 -8.25 0.13 33.27
CA GLY A 501 -8.00 -0.87 34.32
C GLY A 501 -7.44 -2.20 33.80
N SER A 502 -7.13 -2.30 32.51
CA SER A 502 -6.44 -3.45 31.90
C SER A 502 -5.12 -3.04 31.23
N ALA A 503 -4.35 -4.04 30.76
CA ALA A 503 -3.15 -3.82 29.94
C ALA A 503 -3.44 -3.09 28.61
N LEU A 504 -4.69 -3.09 28.14
CA LEU A 504 -5.11 -2.41 26.91
C LEU A 504 -5.46 -0.93 27.12
N SER A 505 -5.42 -0.42 28.36
CA SER A 505 -5.82 0.95 28.70
C SER A 505 -5.07 2.05 27.93
N ALA A 506 -3.82 1.78 27.51
CA ALA A 506 -3.06 2.69 26.65
C ALA A 506 -3.77 2.95 25.31
N TYR A 507 -4.45 1.96 24.73
CA TYR A 507 -5.24 2.15 23.52
C TYR A 507 -6.44 3.06 23.76
N GLY A 508 -7.14 2.89 24.89
CA GLY A 508 -8.23 3.80 25.28
C GLY A 508 -7.76 5.25 25.46
N LEU A 509 -6.58 5.46 26.07
CA LEU A 509 -5.98 6.78 26.21
C LEU A 509 -5.61 7.40 24.85
N ILE A 510 -4.98 6.63 23.96
CA ILE A 510 -4.62 7.08 22.61
C ILE A 510 -5.88 7.34 21.78
N PHE A 511 -6.94 6.54 21.92
CA PHE A 511 -8.22 6.76 21.25
C PHE A 511 -8.79 8.14 21.56
N LEU A 512 -8.86 8.52 22.84
CA LEU A 512 -9.35 9.86 23.23
C LEU A 512 -8.38 10.98 22.81
N GLY A 513 -7.08 10.79 23.00
CA GLY A 513 -6.06 11.76 22.58
C GLY A 513 -6.06 12.02 21.07
N ALA A 514 -6.30 10.98 20.27
CA ALA A 514 -6.40 11.06 18.83
C ALA A 514 -7.69 11.79 18.38
N HIS A 515 -8.83 11.56 19.03
CA HIS A 515 -10.04 12.36 18.80
C HIS A 515 -9.81 13.84 19.11
N PHE A 516 -9.11 14.15 20.20
CA PHE A 516 -8.74 15.52 20.55
C PHE A 516 -7.87 16.15 19.46
N ILE A 517 -6.82 15.46 19.00
CA ILE A 517 -5.93 15.93 17.93
C ILE A 517 -6.68 16.15 16.62
N TRP A 518 -7.59 15.23 16.26
CA TRP A 518 -8.43 15.38 15.08
C TRP A 518 -9.33 16.62 15.18
N ALA A 519 -10.02 16.82 16.31
CA ALA A 519 -10.87 17.99 16.51
C ALA A 519 -10.04 19.30 16.55
N PHE A 520 -8.86 19.27 17.17
CA PHE A 520 -7.92 20.39 17.21
C PHE A 520 -7.48 20.81 15.79
N SER A 521 -7.35 19.85 14.87
CA SER A 521 -7.03 20.14 13.47
C SER A 521 -8.06 21.05 12.79
N LEU A 522 -9.35 20.90 13.14
CA LEU A 522 -10.45 21.64 12.54
C LEU A 522 -10.37 23.13 12.83
N MET A 523 -9.77 23.52 13.97
CA MET A 523 -9.48 24.91 14.29
C MET A 523 -8.65 25.57 13.18
N PHE A 524 -7.63 24.89 12.65
CA PHE A 524 -6.79 25.41 11.59
C PHE A 524 -7.44 25.31 10.21
N LEU A 525 -8.26 24.29 9.98
CA LEU A 525 -8.90 24.05 8.68
C LEU A 525 -10.08 24.99 8.42
N PHE A 526 -10.81 25.40 9.46
CA PHE A 526 -12.00 26.24 9.34
C PHE A 526 -11.75 27.72 9.61
N SER A 527 -10.58 28.10 10.13
CA SER A 527 -10.23 29.49 10.40
C SER A 527 -9.22 30.07 9.40
N GLY A 528 -9.11 31.39 9.40
CA GLY A 528 -8.15 32.14 8.59
C GLY A 528 -7.14 32.89 9.44
N ARG A 529 -5.94 33.12 8.91
CA ARG A 529 -4.84 33.77 9.64
C ARG A 529 -5.11 35.20 10.12
N GLY A 530 -6.05 35.91 9.47
CA GLY A 530 -6.36 37.31 9.80
C GLY A 530 -6.84 37.45 11.24
N TYR A 531 -7.84 36.65 11.61
CA TYR A 531 -8.36 36.56 12.99
C TYR A 531 -7.26 36.30 14.02
N TRP A 532 -6.40 35.30 13.76
CA TRP A 532 -5.31 34.96 14.67
C TRP A 532 -4.25 36.06 14.78
N GLN A 533 -4.00 36.79 13.70
CA GLN A 533 -3.02 37.89 13.70
C GLN A 533 -3.51 39.07 14.55
N GLU A 534 -4.79 39.44 14.44
CA GLU A 534 -5.41 40.50 15.26
C GLU A 534 -5.44 40.12 16.75
N LEU A 535 -5.70 38.84 17.06
CA LEU A 535 -5.59 38.33 18.43
C LEU A 535 -4.14 38.45 18.97
N ILE A 536 -3.15 38.05 18.17
CA ILE A 536 -1.74 38.18 18.53
C ILE A 536 -1.37 39.64 18.79
N GLU A 537 -1.88 40.59 18.01
CA GLU A 537 -1.64 42.01 18.22
C GLU A 537 -2.13 42.49 19.58
N SER A 538 -3.33 42.05 20.00
CA SER A 538 -3.88 42.32 21.33
C SER A 538 -3.01 41.73 22.46
N ILE A 539 -2.49 40.51 22.26
CA ILE A 539 -1.58 39.84 23.21
C ILE A 539 -0.24 40.58 23.29
N VAL A 540 0.32 40.98 22.15
CA VAL A 540 1.58 41.74 22.07
C VAL A 540 1.45 43.09 22.74
N TRP A 541 0.31 43.77 22.60
CA TRP A 541 0.03 45.00 23.34
C TRP A 541 0.17 44.79 24.85
N ALA A 542 -0.42 43.71 25.40
CA ALA A 542 -0.30 43.38 26.82
C ALA A 542 1.15 43.08 27.24
N HIS A 543 1.90 42.34 26.42
CA HIS A 543 3.30 42.01 26.68
C HIS A 543 4.21 43.24 26.65
N ASN A 544 3.97 44.17 25.72
CA ASN A 544 4.69 45.44 25.64
C ASN A 544 4.43 46.29 26.89
N LYS A 545 3.20 46.30 27.40
CA LYS A 545 2.87 47.03 28.62
C LYS A 545 3.67 46.54 29.83
N LEU A 546 3.95 45.25 29.90
CA LEU A 546 4.76 44.60 30.94
C LEU A 546 6.26 44.49 30.59
N LYS A 547 6.68 45.01 29.43
CA LYS A 547 8.07 44.93 28.93
C LYS A 547 8.63 43.50 28.83
N VAL A 548 7.76 42.53 28.55
CA VAL A 548 8.13 41.12 28.33
C VAL A 548 7.90 40.66 26.90
N ALA A 549 7.70 41.59 25.96
CA ALA A 549 7.57 41.26 24.55
C ALA A 549 8.89 40.73 23.97
N PRO A 550 8.86 39.66 23.15
CA PRO A 550 10.07 39.13 22.53
C PRO A 550 10.60 40.04 21.41
N ALA A 551 11.90 39.96 21.15
CA ALA A 551 12.56 40.70 20.06
C ALA A 551 12.15 40.18 18.67
N ILE A 552 11.95 38.87 18.53
CA ILE A 552 11.40 38.27 17.30
C ILE A 552 9.89 38.47 17.32
N GLN A 553 9.39 39.21 16.33
CA GLN A 553 7.97 39.56 16.29
C GLN A 553 7.08 38.32 16.10
N PRO A 554 6.11 38.07 16.99
CA PRO A 554 5.19 36.96 16.82
C PRO A 554 4.24 37.24 15.65
N ARG A 555 4.01 36.20 14.83
CA ARG A 555 3.12 36.22 13.68
C ARG A 555 2.26 34.97 13.69
N ALA A 556 1.00 35.12 13.27
CA ALA A 556 0.18 33.97 12.96
C ALA A 556 0.81 33.18 11.80
N LEU A 557 0.55 31.87 11.77
CA LEU A 557 1.05 30.99 10.71
C LEU A 557 0.71 31.54 9.32
N SER A 558 1.56 31.24 8.34
CA SER A 558 1.22 31.51 6.93
C SER A 558 0.00 30.68 6.52
N ILE A 559 -0.73 31.10 5.47
CA ILE A 559 -1.93 30.39 5.02
C ILE A 559 -1.61 28.93 4.67
N THR A 560 -0.54 28.70 3.91
CA THR A 560 -0.07 27.35 3.55
C THR A 560 0.33 26.55 4.79
N GLN A 561 1.02 27.17 5.76
CA GLN A 561 1.39 26.48 6.99
C GLN A 561 0.17 26.14 7.85
N GLY A 562 -0.84 27.01 7.93
CA GLY A 562 -2.10 26.72 8.62
C GLY A 562 -2.80 25.50 8.01
N ARG A 563 -2.88 25.43 6.67
CA ARG A 563 -3.38 24.25 5.94
C ARG A 563 -2.55 23.00 6.25
N ALA A 564 -1.22 23.11 6.24
CA ALA A 564 -0.31 22.00 6.51
C ALA A 564 -0.46 21.46 7.94
N VAL A 565 -0.54 22.35 8.94
CA VAL A 565 -0.79 22.00 10.35
C VAL A 565 -2.15 21.34 10.49
N GLY A 566 -3.19 21.90 9.85
CA GLY A 566 -4.52 21.32 9.82
C GLY A 566 -4.54 19.89 9.27
N VAL A 567 -4.05 19.66 8.05
CA VAL A 567 -4.05 18.30 7.47
C VAL A 567 -3.18 17.32 8.25
N ALA A 568 -2.04 17.78 8.81
CA ALA A 568 -1.17 16.92 9.60
C ALA A 568 -1.87 16.39 10.87
N HIS A 569 -2.53 17.26 11.63
CA HIS A 569 -3.27 16.86 12.82
C HIS A 569 -4.55 16.08 12.47
N TYR A 570 -5.20 16.41 11.34
CA TYR A 570 -6.36 15.66 10.88
C TYR A 570 -6.01 14.21 10.59
N LEU A 571 -4.93 13.97 9.82
CA LEU A 571 -4.46 12.63 9.50
C LEU A 571 -3.94 11.90 10.74
N LEU A 572 -3.14 12.57 11.58
CA LEU A 572 -2.61 11.97 12.80
C LEU A 572 -3.75 11.51 13.73
N GLY A 573 -4.71 12.40 14.01
CA GLY A 573 -5.85 12.07 14.87
C GLY A 573 -6.74 10.99 14.25
N GLY A 574 -7.07 11.10 12.96
CA GLY A 574 -7.93 10.12 12.29
C GLY A 574 -7.31 8.71 12.22
N ILE A 575 -6.03 8.62 11.86
CA ILE A 575 -5.31 7.35 11.75
C ILE A 575 -5.05 6.76 13.14
N ALA A 576 -4.64 7.57 14.13
CA ALA A 576 -4.39 7.09 15.49
C ALA A 576 -5.67 6.61 16.21
N THR A 577 -6.82 7.25 15.94
CA THR A 577 -8.13 6.79 16.40
C THR A 577 -8.45 5.39 15.84
N THR A 578 -8.21 5.19 14.54
CA THR A 578 -8.46 3.89 13.90
C THR A 578 -7.48 2.83 14.39
N TRP A 579 -6.21 3.19 14.57
CA TRP A 579 -5.16 2.31 15.09
C TRP A 579 -5.49 1.79 16.48
N SER A 580 -5.91 2.66 17.41
CA SER A 580 -6.25 2.24 18.77
C SER A 580 -7.55 1.45 18.82
N PHE A 581 -8.54 1.81 18.00
CA PHE A 581 -9.76 1.04 17.81
C PHE A 581 -9.47 -0.39 17.35
N PHE A 582 -8.72 -0.54 16.26
CA PHE A 582 -8.37 -1.85 15.70
C PHE A 582 -7.56 -2.71 16.67
N LEU A 583 -6.51 -2.15 17.28
CA LEU A 583 -5.64 -2.95 18.15
C LEU A 583 -6.32 -3.34 19.46
N ALA A 584 -7.06 -2.44 20.11
CA ALA A 584 -7.81 -2.80 21.30
C ALA A 584 -8.87 -3.86 21.01
N ARG A 585 -9.54 -3.74 19.84
CA ARG A 585 -10.53 -4.72 19.39
C ARG A 585 -9.90 -6.09 19.17
N ILE A 586 -8.94 -6.18 18.25
CA ILE A 586 -8.47 -7.47 17.74
C ILE A 586 -7.66 -8.24 18.76
N ILE A 587 -6.93 -7.57 19.65
CA ILE A 587 -6.18 -8.23 20.74
C ILE A 587 -7.14 -8.89 21.74
N ALA A 588 -8.33 -8.31 21.95
CA ALA A 588 -9.29 -8.83 22.90
C ALA A 588 -10.17 -9.97 22.35
N VAL A 589 -10.26 -10.13 21.02
CA VAL A 589 -11.17 -11.10 20.38
C VAL A 589 -10.49 -12.10 19.44
N GLY A 590 -9.18 -11.98 19.21
CA GLY A 590 -8.45 -12.74 18.20
C GLY A 590 -7.58 -13.90 18.70
#